data_AF-A0A2V5V2R8-F1
#
_entry.id   AF-A0A2V5V2R8-F1
#
_cell.length_a   1.000
_cell.length_b   1.000
_cell.length_c   1.000
_cell.angle_alpha   90.00
_cell.angle_beta   90.00
_cell.angle_gamma   90.00
#
_symmetry.space_group_name_H-M   'P 1'
#
loop_
_entity.id
_entity.type
_entity.pdbx_description
1 polymer ?
#
loop_
_entity_poly.entity_id
_entity_poly.type
_entity_poly.pdbx_seq_one_letter_code
_entity_poly.pdbx_strand_id
1 'polypeptide(L)'
;QEWLPREEILTFEETLRIICIAAELGVSKVRVTGGEPLTRRDIVHFIAQIPKISGINSLGLSTNGTLLARQITSGKTMAKTLRDAGVQSVNISLDTLDREVYSQITGRDFHAQVREGIDAAIAVGFDQIKLNTVLMRGRNDDQLIPLIEFAGARDLILRFIEMMPVSTTEVLSEDNFMSIIEAKRLIESVYGSLIAETEFRTNGPAAYYEIPGRKQRIGFIGAMTNLHFCENCNKLRLTCDGKLRPCLGSYLEFDIMKPLRAGASDEELKRFFLDVVDRKPREHDFRNNYQPNRKMIAIGG
;
A
#
# COMPACT_ATOMS: atom_id res chain seq x y z
N GLN A 1 14.79 -13.85 -6.31
CA GLN A 1 13.94 -13.87 -5.09
C GLN A 1 13.69 -15.33 -4.80
N GLU A 2 14.00 -15.78 -3.60
CA GLU A 2 13.72 -17.17 -3.22
C GLU A 2 12.21 -17.31 -3.01
N TRP A 3 11.63 -18.33 -3.64
CA TRP A 3 10.26 -18.72 -3.39
C TRP A 3 10.22 -19.43 -2.04
N LEU A 4 9.46 -18.88 -1.09
CA LEU A 4 9.29 -19.54 0.20
C LEU A 4 8.52 -20.85 -0.01
N PRO A 5 8.96 -21.96 0.62
CA PRO A 5 8.18 -23.18 0.71
C PRO A 5 6.77 -22.89 1.24
N ARG A 6 5.79 -23.67 0.79
CA ARG A 6 4.38 -23.45 1.19
C ARG A 6 4.20 -23.58 2.70
N GLU A 7 4.94 -24.47 3.36
CA GLU A 7 4.93 -24.58 4.82
C GLU A 7 5.46 -23.33 5.54
N GLU A 8 6.29 -22.50 4.92
CA GLU A 8 6.85 -21.30 5.54
C GLU A 8 5.92 -20.09 5.42
N ILE A 9 4.77 -20.23 4.76
CA ILE A 9 3.78 -19.18 4.57
C ILE A 9 2.56 -19.46 5.46
N LEU A 10 2.02 -18.41 6.08
CA LEU A 10 0.76 -18.49 6.80
C LEU A 10 -0.36 -18.97 5.89
N THR A 11 -1.15 -19.94 6.34
CA THR A 11 -2.38 -20.33 5.65
C THR A 11 -3.42 -19.21 5.74
N PHE A 12 -4.47 -19.29 4.93
CA PHE A 12 -5.55 -18.30 5.02
C PHE A 12 -6.34 -18.46 6.32
N GLU A 13 -6.48 -19.68 6.81
CA GLU A 13 -7.11 -19.99 8.10
C GLU A 13 -6.31 -19.40 9.26
N GLU A 14 -4.98 -19.57 9.24
CA GLU A 14 -4.06 -18.95 10.21
C GLU A 14 -4.17 -17.42 10.16
N THR A 15 -4.16 -16.85 8.95
CA THR A 15 -4.25 -15.40 8.74
C THR A 15 -5.60 -14.85 9.22
N LEU A 16 -6.72 -15.53 8.94
CA LEU A 16 -8.05 -15.12 9.40
C LEU A 16 -8.14 -15.17 10.93
N ARG A 17 -7.60 -16.20 11.58
CA ARG A 17 -7.54 -16.27 13.05
C ARG A 17 -6.76 -15.09 13.63
N ILE A 18 -5.60 -14.75 13.06
CA ILE A 18 -4.80 -13.59 13.45
C ILE A 18 -5.61 -12.28 13.29
N ILE A 19 -6.36 -12.12 12.19
CA ILE A 19 -7.20 -10.93 11.96
C ILE A 19 -8.34 -10.84 12.98
N CYS A 20 -9.01 -11.96 13.31
CA CYS A 20 -10.05 -11.98 14.35
C CYS A 20 -9.50 -11.51 15.70
N ILE A 21 -8.35 -12.04 16.11
CA ILE A 21 -7.68 -11.66 17.35
C ILE A 21 -7.32 -10.17 17.35
N ALA A 22 -6.77 -9.67 16.24
CA ALA A 22 -6.43 -8.26 16.10
C ALA A 22 -7.68 -7.36 16.14
N ALA A 23 -8.81 -7.82 15.59
CA ALA A 23 -10.08 -7.09 15.61
C ALA A 23 -10.63 -6.92 17.02
N GLU A 24 -10.52 -7.96 17.86
CA GLU A 24 -10.86 -7.89 19.29
C GLU A 24 -10.01 -6.89 20.07
N LEU A 25 -8.78 -6.60 19.59
CA LEU A 25 -7.89 -5.59 20.14
C LEU A 25 -8.10 -4.18 19.54
N GLY A 26 -9.15 -3.98 18.74
CA GLY A 26 -9.54 -2.67 18.19
C GLY A 26 -9.06 -2.39 16.77
N VAL A 27 -8.42 -3.35 16.09
CA VAL A 27 -8.15 -3.20 14.65
C VAL A 27 -9.48 -3.22 13.90
N SER A 28 -9.78 -2.13 13.20
CA SER A 28 -11.02 -1.99 12.42
C SER A 28 -10.81 -2.01 10.91
N LYS A 29 -9.55 -1.92 10.46
CA LYS A 29 -9.20 -1.73 9.05
C LYS A 29 -8.15 -2.73 8.62
N VAL A 30 -8.45 -3.50 7.57
CA VAL A 30 -7.52 -4.45 6.97
C VAL A 30 -7.15 -3.98 5.57
N ARG A 31 -5.86 -4.07 5.26
CA ARG A 31 -5.36 -3.83 3.90
C ARG A 31 -4.55 -5.02 3.44
N VAL A 32 -5.08 -5.74 2.46
CA VAL A 32 -4.38 -6.86 1.83
C VAL A 32 -3.31 -6.32 0.90
N THR A 33 -2.10 -6.86 1.03
CA THR A 33 -0.92 -6.45 0.27
C THR A 33 0.02 -7.67 0.11
N GLY A 34 1.30 -7.46 -0.17
CA GLY A 34 2.22 -8.55 -0.52
C GLY A 34 3.36 -8.06 -1.41
N GLY A 35 3.89 -9.00 -2.20
CA GLY A 35 4.29 -8.68 -3.57
C GLY A 35 3.04 -8.25 -4.36
N GLU A 36 2.63 -9.04 -5.35
CA GLU A 36 1.31 -8.85 -5.98
C GLU A 36 0.28 -9.78 -5.33
N PRO A 37 -0.63 -9.30 -4.45
CA PRO A 37 -1.56 -10.17 -3.73
C PRO A 37 -2.46 -11.00 -4.65
N LEU A 38 -2.81 -10.48 -5.84
CA LEU A 38 -3.68 -11.15 -6.79
C LEU A 38 -3.03 -12.36 -7.50
N THR A 39 -1.73 -12.59 -7.28
CA THR A 39 -1.04 -13.81 -7.76
C THR A 39 -1.22 -15.01 -6.83
N ARG A 40 -1.61 -14.80 -5.57
CA ARG A 40 -1.79 -15.89 -4.61
C ARG A 40 -3.07 -16.65 -4.95
N ARG A 41 -2.95 -17.97 -5.15
CA ARG A 41 -4.10 -18.85 -5.42
C ARG A 41 -5.14 -18.72 -4.29
N ASP A 42 -6.42 -18.73 -4.67
CA ASP A 42 -7.57 -18.66 -3.76
C ASP A 42 -7.69 -17.36 -2.92
N ILE A 43 -6.92 -16.32 -3.26
CA ILE A 43 -6.93 -15.03 -2.55
C ILE A 43 -8.32 -14.38 -2.49
N VAL A 44 -9.13 -14.54 -3.53
CA VAL A 44 -10.51 -14.02 -3.56
C VAL A 44 -11.35 -14.63 -2.45
N HIS A 45 -11.23 -15.94 -2.22
CA HIS A 45 -11.99 -16.62 -1.17
C HIS A 45 -11.59 -16.09 0.20
N PHE A 46 -10.29 -15.92 0.45
CA PHE A 46 -9.77 -15.30 1.67
C PHE A 46 -10.30 -13.87 1.88
N ILE A 47 -10.19 -13.02 0.86
CA ILE A 47 -10.68 -11.63 0.90
C ILE A 47 -12.16 -11.59 1.26
N ALA A 48 -12.99 -12.48 0.71
CA ALA A 48 -14.42 -12.55 0.99
C ALA A 48 -14.77 -12.95 2.44
N GLN A 49 -13.83 -13.51 3.21
CA GLN A 49 -14.05 -13.82 4.63
C GLN A 49 -13.77 -12.61 5.54
N ILE A 50 -12.89 -11.68 5.14
CA ILE A 50 -12.45 -10.58 6.00
C ILE A 50 -13.60 -9.66 6.46
N PRO A 51 -14.54 -9.22 5.59
CA PRO A 51 -15.65 -8.37 6.01
C PRO A 51 -16.64 -9.06 6.95
N LYS A 52 -16.58 -10.39 7.10
CA LYS A 52 -17.44 -11.16 8.01
C LYS A 52 -16.91 -11.15 9.45
N ILE A 53 -15.68 -10.69 9.65
CA ILE A 53 -15.05 -10.62 10.97
C ILE A 53 -15.63 -9.43 11.73
N SER A 54 -16.23 -9.69 12.90
CA SER A 54 -16.76 -8.65 13.76
C SER A 54 -15.67 -7.63 14.14
N GLY A 55 -16.00 -6.34 14.07
CA GLY A 55 -15.06 -5.23 14.31
C GLY A 55 -14.35 -4.71 13.06
N ILE A 56 -14.22 -5.50 11.99
CA ILE A 56 -13.65 -5.04 10.72
C ILE A 56 -14.70 -4.29 9.91
N ASN A 57 -14.47 -3.00 9.67
CA ASN A 57 -15.40 -2.13 8.92
C ASN A 57 -14.81 -1.57 7.62
N SER A 58 -13.52 -1.78 7.38
CA SER A 58 -12.84 -1.28 6.19
C SER A 58 -11.90 -2.31 5.61
N LEU A 59 -12.10 -2.65 4.35
CA LEU A 59 -11.22 -3.55 3.58
C LEU A 59 -10.64 -2.82 2.37
N GLY A 60 -9.31 -2.81 2.29
CA GLY A 60 -8.58 -2.27 1.14
C GLY A 60 -7.61 -3.26 0.52
N LEU A 61 -7.26 -3.01 -0.74
CA LEU A 61 -6.24 -3.75 -1.48
C LEU A 61 -5.13 -2.80 -1.94
N SER A 62 -3.88 -3.23 -1.90
CA SER A 62 -2.77 -2.60 -2.64
C SER A 62 -2.26 -3.56 -3.71
N THR A 63 -2.24 -3.14 -4.96
CA THR A 63 -1.89 -3.98 -6.13
C THR A 63 -1.14 -3.15 -7.16
N ASN A 64 -0.39 -3.79 -8.05
CA ASN A 64 0.14 -3.16 -9.26
C ASN A 64 -0.93 -2.95 -10.36
N GLY A 65 -2.17 -3.43 -10.14
CA GLY A 65 -3.31 -3.23 -11.02
C GLY A 65 -3.37 -4.15 -12.24
N THR A 66 -2.27 -4.80 -12.61
CA THR A 66 -2.14 -5.58 -13.87
C THR A 66 -3.11 -6.77 -13.97
N LEU A 67 -3.61 -7.27 -12.84
CA LEU A 67 -4.54 -8.40 -12.79
C LEU A 67 -5.99 -7.99 -12.60
N LEU A 68 -6.32 -6.70 -12.46
CA LEU A 68 -7.68 -6.25 -12.16
C LEU A 68 -8.65 -6.47 -13.33
N ALA A 69 -8.18 -6.32 -14.57
CA ALA A 69 -8.99 -6.54 -15.78
C ALA A 69 -9.14 -8.03 -16.14
N ARG A 70 -8.35 -8.93 -15.54
CA ARG A 70 -8.35 -10.36 -15.85
C ARG A 70 -9.75 -10.96 -15.63
N GLN A 71 -10.26 -11.67 -16.63
CA GLN A 71 -11.50 -12.44 -16.50
C GLN A 71 -11.28 -13.64 -15.57
N ILE A 72 -12.13 -13.78 -14.56
CA ILE A 72 -12.15 -14.92 -13.62
C ILE A 72 -13.19 -15.95 -14.06
N THR A 73 -14.34 -15.45 -14.51
CA THR A 73 -15.37 -16.20 -15.22
C THR A 73 -15.90 -15.34 -16.37
N SER A 74 -16.70 -15.91 -17.27
CA SER A 74 -17.27 -15.16 -18.39
C SER A 74 -18.04 -13.93 -17.90
N GLY A 75 -17.60 -12.73 -18.32
CA GLY A 75 -18.22 -11.45 -17.96
C GLY A 75 -17.88 -10.95 -16.55
N LYS A 76 -16.98 -11.61 -15.81
CA LYS A 76 -16.61 -11.20 -14.45
C LYS A 76 -15.10 -11.03 -14.33
N THR A 77 -14.67 -9.77 -14.26
CA THR A 77 -13.28 -9.40 -14.01
C THR A 77 -12.85 -9.65 -12.56
N MET A 78 -11.55 -9.67 -12.32
CA MET A 78 -10.99 -9.69 -10.97
C MET A 78 -11.45 -8.48 -10.16
N ALA A 79 -11.46 -7.27 -10.75
CA ALA A 79 -11.99 -6.07 -10.11
C ALA A 79 -13.44 -6.27 -9.62
N LYS A 80 -14.32 -6.83 -10.47
CA LYS A 80 -15.72 -7.10 -10.09
C LYS A 80 -15.80 -8.12 -8.96
N THR A 81 -14.97 -9.15 -9.03
CA THR A 81 -14.88 -10.20 -8.01
C THR A 81 -14.44 -9.65 -6.66
N LEU A 82 -13.46 -8.75 -6.62
CA LEU A 82 -12.98 -8.10 -5.41
C LEU A 82 -14.04 -7.15 -4.81
N ARG A 83 -14.74 -6.39 -5.66
CA ARG A 83 -15.85 -5.53 -5.25
C ARG A 83 -16.96 -6.35 -4.59
N ASP A 84 -17.35 -7.47 -5.21
CA ASP A 84 -18.36 -8.40 -4.66
C ASP A 84 -17.91 -9.05 -3.35
N ALA A 85 -16.60 -9.25 -3.18
CA ALA A 85 -16.01 -9.78 -1.95
C ALA A 85 -15.94 -8.74 -0.81
N GLY A 86 -16.40 -7.49 -1.04
CA GLY A 86 -16.45 -6.43 -0.03
C GLY A 86 -15.22 -5.53 0.02
N VAL A 87 -14.34 -5.56 -0.98
CA VAL A 87 -13.25 -4.58 -1.09
C VAL A 87 -13.83 -3.20 -1.41
N GLN A 88 -13.56 -2.23 -0.55
CA GLN A 88 -14.06 -0.86 -0.68
C GLN A 88 -13.04 0.06 -1.38
N SER A 89 -11.75 -0.12 -1.09
CA SER A 89 -10.70 0.78 -1.61
C SER A 89 -9.54 0.04 -2.25
N VAL A 90 -9.03 0.56 -3.37
CA VAL A 90 -7.88 0.00 -4.07
C VAL A 90 -6.79 1.07 -4.21
N ASN A 91 -5.57 0.70 -3.82
CA ASN A 91 -4.36 1.45 -4.14
C ASN A 91 -3.68 0.77 -5.33
N ILE A 92 -3.50 1.48 -6.42
CA ILE A 92 -2.83 0.99 -7.63
C ILE A 92 -1.49 1.72 -7.76
N SER A 93 -0.40 0.97 -7.82
CA SER A 93 0.92 1.54 -8.09
C SER A 93 1.03 1.92 -9.56
N LEU A 94 1.36 3.19 -9.84
CA LEU A 94 1.57 3.72 -11.18
C LEU A 94 2.59 4.87 -11.09
N ASP A 95 3.84 4.57 -11.46
CA ASP A 95 4.93 5.54 -11.31
C ASP A 95 5.12 6.44 -12.53
N THR A 96 4.49 6.10 -13.66
CA THR A 96 4.62 6.82 -14.95
C THR A 96 3.51 6.40 -15.91
N LEU A 97 3.19 7.27 -16.88
CA LEU A 97 2.32 6.96 -18.03
C LEU A 97 3.12 6.63 -19.29
N ASP A 98 4.44 6.83 -19.24
CA ASP A 98 5.34 6.43 -20.31
C ASP A 98 5.62 4.92 -20.23
N ARG A 99 5.41 4.22 -21.34
CA ARG A 99 5.53 2.75 -21.41
C ARG A 99 6.97 2.27 -21.24
N GLU A 100 7.93 3.02 -21.77
CA GLU A 100 9.34 2.66 -21.68
C GLU A 100 9.83 2.84 -20.25
N VAL A 101 9.59 4.00 -19.65
CA VAL A 101 9.90 4.30 -18.25
C VAL A 101 9.19 3.30 -17.32
N TYR A 102 7.93 2.94 -17.61
CA TYR A 102 7.18 1.93 -16.85
C TYR A 102 7.92 0.60 -16.85
N SER A 103 8.37 0.16 -18.03
CA SER A 103 9.06 -1.12 -18.21
C SER A 103 10.42 -1.13 -17.51
N GLN A 104 11.13 0.00 -17.51
CA GLN A 104 12.39 0.17 -16.79
C GLN A 104 12.19 0.09 -15.27
N ILE A 105 11.16 0.76 -14.74
CA ILE A 105 10.85 0.77 -13.29
C ILE A 105 10.38 -0.60 -12.81
N THR A 106 9.45 -1.22 -13.54
CA THR A 106 8.80 -2.47 -13.10
C THR A 106 9.56 -3.73 -13.54
N GLY A 107 10.53 -3.59 -14.44
CA GLY A 107 11.31 -4.67 -15.04
C GLY A 107 10.55 -5.51 -16.08
N ARG A 108 9.28 -5.20 -16.37
CA ARG A 108 8.43 -5.90 -17.34
C ARG A 108 7.42 -4.95 -17.98
N ASP A 109 7.14 -5.15 -19.25
CA ASP A 109 6.11 -4.37 -19.93
C ASP A 109 4.71 -4.91 -19.62
N PHE A 110 4.09 -4.31 -18.60
CA PHE A 110 2.69 -4.51 -18.24
C PHE A 110 1.87 -3.21 -18.30
N HIS A 111 2.34 -2.23 -19.08
CA HIS A 111 1.77 -0.89 -19.10
C HIS A 111 0.31 -0.89 -19.61
N ALA A 112 0.00 -1.69 -20.63
CA ALA A 112 -1.37 -1.84 -21.12
C ALA A 112 -2.27 -2.46 -20.04
N GLN A 113 -1.80 -3.51 -19.37
CA GLN A 113 -2.56 -4.25 -18.36
C GLN A 113 -2.86 -3.40 -17.12
N VAL A 114 -1.94 -2.55 -16.67
CA VAL A 114 -2.24 -1.64 -15.54
C VAL A 114 -3.30 -0.61 -15.92
N ARG A 115 -3.26 -0.08 -17.16
CA ARG A 115 -4.28 0.87 -17.65
C ARG A 115 -5.66 0.23 -17.74
N GLU A 116 -5.74 -0.95 -18.36
CA GLU A 116 -6.96 -1.75 -18.39
C GLU A 116 -7.45 -2.08 -16.98
N GLY A 117 -6.52 -2.37 -16.06
CA GLY A 117 -6.82 -2.64 -14.66
C GLY A 117 -7.41 -1.43 -13.93
N ILE A 118 -6.91 -0.22 -14.19
CA ILE A 118 -7.45 1.03 -13.67
C ILE A 118 -8.86 1.27 -14.22
N ASP A 119 -9.05 1.09 -15.53
CA ASP A 119 -10.37 1.26 -16.16
C ASP A 119 -11.38 0.24 -15.61
N ALA A 120 -10.96 -1.01 -15.38
CA ALA A 120 -11.79 -2.03 -14.74
C ALA A 120 -12.12 -1.69 -13.29
N ALA A 121 -11.19 -1.09 -12.53
CA ALA A 121 -11.44 -0.64 -11.16
C ALA A 121 -12.47 0.50 -11.12
N ILE A 122 -12.40 1.44 -12.06
CA ILE A 122 -13.36 2.53 -12.21
C ILE A 122 -14.74 1.96 -12.57
N ALA A 123 -14.80 1.07 -13.56
CA ALA A 123 -16.05 0.51 -14.07
C ALA A 123 -16.88 -0.24 -13.00
N VAL A 124 -16.22 -0.88 -12.02
CA VAL A 124 -16.90 -1.60 -10.94
C VAL A 124 -17.26 -0.69 -9.75
N GLY A 125 -16.79 0.56 -9.77
CA GLY A 125 -17.15 1.58 -8.80
C GLY A 125 -16.63 1.33 -7.39
N PHE A 126 -15.33 1.05 -7.22
CA PHE A 126 -14.73 1.07 -5.88
C PHE A 126 -14.93 2.44 -5.23
N ASP A 127 -15.19 2.49 -3.92
CA ASP A 127 -15.53 3.73 -3.20
C ASP A 127 -14.37 4.72 -3.25
N GLN A 128 -13.13 4.20 -3.25
CA GLN A 128 -11.93 5.01 -3.42
C GLN A 128 -10.86 4.25 -4.21
N ILE A 129 -10.47 4.82 -5.34
CA ILE A 129 -9.32 4.38 -6.13
C ILE A 129 -8.21 5.40 -5.95
N LYS A 130 -7.03 4.92 -5.55
CA LYS A 130 -5.85 5.77 -5.31
C LYS A 130 -4.71 5.32 -6.20
N LEU A 131 -4.19 6.22 -7.02
CA LEU A 131 -2.94 6.00 -7.73
C LEU A 131 -1.77 6.38 -6.82
N ASN A 132 -0.79 5.51 -6.70
CA ASN A 132 0.43 5.73 -5.93
C ASN A 132 1.63 5.83 -6.87
N THR A 133 2.32 6.96 -6.78
CA THR A 133 3.50 7.26 -7.57
C THR A 133 4.65 7.50 -6.61
N VAL A 134 5.69 6.67 -6.68
CA VAL A 134 6.96 6.91 -5.99
C VAL A 134 7.74 7.92 -6.81
N LEU A 135 8.19 8.99 -6.15
CA LEU A 135 8.99 10.05 -6.76
C LEU A 135 10.44 9.56 -6.91
N MET A 136 10.94 9.55 -8.15
CA MET A 136 12.27 9.05 -8.50
C MET A 136 12.95 10.07 -9.40
N ARG A 137 13.90 10.82 -8.84
CA ARG A 137 14.62 11.84 -9.60
C ARG A 137 15.39 11.21 -10.76
N GLY A 138 15.39 11.90 -11.89
CA GLY A 138 15.97 11.47 -13.15
C GLY A 138 15.20 10.34 -13.85
N ARG A 139 14.03 9.93 -13.34
CA ARG A 139 13.26 8.81 -13.92
C ARG A 139 11.81 9.17 -14.24
N ASN A 140 11.10 9.84 -13.33
CA ASN A 140 9.69 10.17 -13.54
C ASN A 140 9.32 11.61 -13.13
N ASP A 141 10.30 12.49 -13.10
CA ASP A 141 10.17 13.92 -12.78
C ASP A 141 9.17 14.60 -13.72
N ASP A 142 9.22 14.23 -15.01
CA ASP A 142 8.35 14.74 -16.07
C ASP A 142 6.92 14.17 -16.02
N GLN A 143 6.67 13.16 -15.17
CA GLN A 143 5.37 12.49 -15.06
C GLN A 143 4.43 13.14 -14.04
N LEU A 144 4.91 14.08 -13.21
CA LEU A 144 4.09 14.77 -12.20
C LEU A 144 2.80 15.35 -12.82
N ILE A 145 2.94 16.17 -13.86
CA ILE A 145 1.81 16.83 -14.52
C ILE A 145 0.95 15.86 -15.33
N PRO A 146 1.51 14.98 -16.19
CA PRO A 146 0.72 13.96 -16.89
C PRO A 146 -0.11 13.07 -15.96
N LEU A 147 0.45 12.63 -14.83
CA LEU A 147 -0.26 11.81 -13.85
C LEU A 147 -1.40 12.57 -13.18
N ILE A 148 -1.20 13.86 -12.87
CA ILE A 148 -2.24 14.74 -12.35
C ILE A 148 -3.39 14.82 -13.36
N GLU A 149 -3.11 15.13 -14.62
CA GLU A 149 -4.15 15.20 -15.66
C GLU A 149 -4.88 13.87 -15.85
N PHE A 150 -4.13 12.77 -15.88
CA PHE A 150 -4.69 11.43 -16.03
C PHE A 150 -5.64 11.04 -14.90
N ALA A 151 -5.25 11.32 -13.65
CA ALA A 151 -6.05 11.05 -12.47
C ALA A 151 -7.26 12.00 -12.40
N GLY A 152 -7.08 13.27 -12.73
CA GLY A 152 -8.12 14.30 -12.66
C GLY A 152 -9.25 14.05 -13.65
N ALA A 153 -8.91 13.63 -14.87
CA ALA A 153 -9.89 13.26 -15.90
C ALA A 153 -10.76 12.03 -15.52
N ARG A 154 -10.37 11.28 -14.49
CA ARG A 154 -11.03 10.04 -14.03
C ARG A 154 -11.55 10.12 -12.59
N ASP A 155 -11.50 11.30 -11.97
CA ASP A 155 -11.85 11.52 -10.56
C ASP A 155 -11.11 10.57 -9.59
N LEU A 156 -9.82 10.34 -9.87
CA LEU A 156 -8.96 9.49 -9.04
C LEU A 156 -8.14 10.34 -8.08
N ILE A 157 -7.92 9.80 -6.88
CA ILE A 157 -6.96 10.38 -5.92
C ILE A 157 -5.55 9.98 -6.37
N LEU A 158 -4.69 10.95 -6.64
CA LEU A 158 -3.28 10.72 -6.92
C LEU A 158 -2.45 10.95 -5.65
N ARG A 159 -1.47 10.09 -5.37
CA ARG A 159 -0.57 10.26 -4.23
C ARG A 159 0.89 10.16 -4.68
N PHE A 160 1.64 11.21 -4.40
CA PHE A 160 3.08 11.23 -4.55
C PHE A 160 3.73 10.77 -3.24
N ILE A 161 4.68 9.85 -3.36
CA ILE A 161 5.33 9.18 -2.23
C ILE A 161 6.84 9.36 -2.38
N GLU A 162 7.49 9.86 -1.34
CA GLU A 162 8.96 9.90 -1.34
C GLU A 162 9.54 8.49 -1.42
N MET A 163 10.59 8.33 -2.21
CA MET A 163 11.35 7.08 -2.20
C MET A 163 11.91 6.84 -0.80
N MET A 164 11.66 5.66 -0.26
CA MET A 164 12.16 5.21 1.04
C MET A 164 13.19 4.10 0.82
N PRO A 165 14.16 3.91 1.73
CA PRO A 165 15.16 2.85 1.64
C PRO A 165 14.57 1.47 2.04
N VAL A 166 13.43 1.11 1.45
CA VAL A 166 12.76 -0.22 1.55
C VAL A 166 12.42 -0.77 0.17
N SER A 167 12.30 0.12 -0.82
CA SER A 167 11.92 -0.21 -2.21
C SER A 167 13.12 -0.55 -3.09
N THR A 168 14.32 -0.09 -2.74
CA THR A 168 15.52 -0.18 -3.59
C THR A 168 16.70 -0.78 -2.82
N THR A 169 17.60 -1.44 -3.54
CA THR A 169 18.96 -1.75 -3.05
C THR A 169 19.90 -0.56 -3.23
N GLU A 170 19.49 0.43 -4.03
CA GLU A 170 20.21 1.68 -4.24
C GLU A 170 20.11 2.56 -2.99
N VAL A 171 21.26 3.09 -2.55
CA VAL A 171 21.33 4.09 -1.49
C VAL A 171 20.71 5.38 -2.01
N LEU A 172 19.88 6.02 -1.19
CA LEU A 172 19.30 7.32 -1.53
C LEU A 172 20.41 8.37 -1.63
N SER A 173 20.41 9.11 -2.73
CA SER A 173 21.31 10.25 -3.00
C SER A 173 20.50 11.42 -3.53
N GLU A 174 21.13 12.59 -3.62
CA GLU A 174 20.48 13.76 -4.24
C GLU A 174 20.05 13.47 -5.70
N ASP A 175 20.78 12.60 -6.41
CA ASP A 175 20.54 12.27 -7.82
C ASP A 175 19.29 11.41 -8.05
N ASN A 176 18.85 10.62 -7.06
CA ASN A 176 17.69 9.73 -7.20
C ASN A 176 16.50 10.10 -6.29
N PHE A 177 16.73 10.92 -5.27
CA PHE A 177 15.70 11.33 -4.32
C PHE A 177 15.06 12.65 -4.72
N MET A 178 13.74 12.65 -4.87
CA MET A 178 12.92 13.86 -4.99
C MET A 178 11.99 13.96 -3.78
N SER A 179 12.09 15.08 -3.05
CA SER A 179 11.21 15.34 -1.91
C SER A 179 9.79 15.71 -2.33
N ILE A 180 8.81 15.49 -1.44
CA ILE A 180 7.44 15.99 -1.68
C ILE A 180 7.38 17.52 -1.71
N ILE A 181 8.34 18.22 -1.10
CA ILE A 181 8.42 19.68 -1.11
C ILE A 181 8.77 20.17 -2.52
N GLU A 182 9.75 19.54 -3.16
CA GLU A 182 10.12 19.84 -4.54
C GLU A 182 9.00 19.51 -5.51
N ALA A 183 8.42 18.31 -5.41
CA ALA A 183 7.28 17.92 -6.23
C ALA A 183 6.12 18.91 -6.08
N LYS A 184 5.81 19.32 -4.85
CA LYS A 184 4.78 20.33 -4.59
C LYS A 184 5.11 21.67 -5.25
N ARG A 185 6.34 22.18 -5.13
CA ARG A 185 6.75 23.44 -5.78
C ARG A 185 6.63 23.38 -7.31
N LEU A 186 6.99 22.25 -7.92
CA LEU A 186 6.84 22.02 -9.36
C LEU A 186 5.37 22.02 -9.80
N ILE A 187 4.49 21.43 -8.98
CA ILE A 187 3.05 21.43 -9.26
C ILE A 187 2.48 22.85 -9.09
N GLU A 188 2.90 23.56 -8.05
CA GLU A 188 2.45 24.93 -7.76
C GLU A 188 2.91 25.96 -8.79
N SER A 189 4.05 25.74 -9.47
CA SER A 189 4.49 26.62 -10.55
C SER A 189 3.60 26.53 -11.80
N VAL A 190 2.88 25.42 -11.97
CA VAL A 190 1.96 25.20 -13.11
C VAL A 190 0.53 25.56 -12.75
N TYR A 191 0.05 25.18 -11.56
CA TYR A 191 -1.35 25.32 -11.19
C TYR A 191 -1.64 26.40 -10.13
N GLY A 192 -0.62 27.08 -9.61
CA GLY A 192 -0.73 27.97 -8.47
C GLY A 192 -0.74 27.22 -7.13
N SER A 193 -0.84 27.97 -6.03
CA SER A 193 -0.73 27.44 -4.67
C SER A 193 -1.78 26.38 -4.36
N LEU A 194 -1.35 25.21 -3.91
CA LEU A 194 -2.26 24.12 -3.56
C LEU A 194 -3.03 24.42 -2.27
N ILE A 195 -4.32 24.10 -2.25
CA ILE A 195 -5.22 24.36 -1.11
C ILE A 195 -5.19 23.14 -0.19
N ALA A 196 -4.74 23.30 1.05
CA ALA A 196 -4.65 22.18 2.00
C ALA A 196 -6.04 21.69 2.45
N GLU A 197 -6.31 20.39 2.34
CA GLU A 197 -7.51 19.75 2.89
C GLU A 197 -7.20 19.15 4.27
N THR A 198 -7.27 20.00 5.30
CA THR A 198 -6.90 19.62 6.67
C THR A 198 -7.87 18.64 7.32
N GLU A 199 -9.11 18.54 6.85
CA GLU A 199 -10.13 17.62 7.39
C GLU A 199 -10.22 16.29 6.62
N PHE A 200 -9.81 16.28 5.35
CA PHE A 200 -9.89 15.07 4.53
C PHE A 200 -8.85 14.04 4.98
N ARG A 201 -9.32 12.83 5.24
CA ARG A 201 -8.48 11.71 5.69
C ARG A 201 -8.83 10.44 4.93
N THR A 202 -7.83 9.59 4.77
CA THR A 202 -8.00 8.23 4.22
C THR A 202 -7.24 7.24 5.10
N ASN A 203 -7.26 5.96 4.73
CA ASN A 203 -6.48 4.92 5.39
C ASN A 203 -4.97 5.03 5.04
N GLY A 204 -4.29 6.07 5.55
CA GLY A 204 -2.87 6.29 5.34
C GLY A 204 -2.36 7.68 5.77
N PRO A 205 -1.04 7.90 5.73
CA PRO A 205 -0.38 9.09 6.28
C PRO A 205 -0.34 10.27 5.31
N ALA A 206 -1.07 10.22 4.20
CA ALA A 206 -1.00 11.26 3.18
C ALA A 206 -1.66 12.56 3.67
N ALA A 207 -0.98 13.68 3.44
CA ALA A 207 -1.58 15.00 3.53
C ALA A 207 -2.18 15.35 2.16
N TYR A 208 -3.44 15.78 2.14
CA TYR A 208 -4.19 16.02 0.90
C TYR A 208 -4.34 17.50 0.61
N TYR A 209 -4.33 17.81 -0.68
CA TYR A 209 -4.48 19.15 -1.22
C TYR A 209 -5.39 19.12 -2.44
N GLU A 210 -6.12 20.21 -2.65
CA GLU A 210 -6.88 20.50 -3.86
C GLU A 210 -6.06 21.42 -4.78
N ILE A 211 -6.20 21.20 -6.10
CA ILE A 211 -5.66 22.11 -7.11
C ILE A 211 -6.66 23.26 -7.33
N PRO A 212 -6.25 24.54 -7.29
CA PRO A 212 -7.16 25.66 -7.50
C PRO A 212 -8.03 25.51 -8.75
N GLY A 213 -9.35 25.64 -8.59
CA GLY A 213 -10.31 25.56 -9.70
C GLY A 213 -10.63 24.13 -10.17
N ARG A 214 -10.14 23.08 -9.48
CA ARG A 214 -10.39 21.68 -9.83
C ARG A 214 -10.80 20.92 -8.58
N LYS A 215 -11.78 20.00 -8.69
CA LYS A 215 -12.19 19.13 -7.57
C LYS A 215 -11.19 18.00 -7.25
N GLN A 216 -10.05 17.98 -7.94
CA GLN A 216 -9.09 16.90 -7.85
C GLN A 216 -8.26 17.00 -6.57
N ARG A 217 -8.12 15.85 -5.90
CA ARG A 217 -7.24 15.71 -4.72
C ARG A 217 -5.91 15.08 -5.07
N ILE A 218 -4.84 15.73 -4.61
CA ILE A 218 -3.47 15.19 -4.63
C ILE A 218 -3.03 14.96 -3.18
N GLY A 219 -2.50 13.78 -2.90
CA GLY A 219 -1.88 13.45 -1.61
C GLY A 219 -0.36 13.44 -1.69
N PHE A 220 0.30 13.84 -0.61
CA PHE A 220 1.74 13.74 -0.46
C PHE A 220 2.09 12.88 0.76
N ILE A 221 2.99 11.92 0.58
CA ILE A 221 3.51 11.02 1.60
C ILE A 221 5.01 11.27 1.74
N GLY A 222 5.36 12.19 2.63
CA GLY A 222 6.75 12.60 2.88
C GLY A 222 7.40 11.84 4.02
N ALA A 223 7.61 10.52 3.88
CA ALA A 223 8.20 9.74 4.97
C ALA A 223 9.66 10.14 5.30
N MET A 224 10.41 10.66 4.33
CA MET A 224 11.80 11.08 4.55
C MET A 224 11.85 12.50 5.10
N THR A 225 11.04 13.42 4.57
CA THR A 225 11.12 14.85 4.93
C THR A 225 10.15 15.32 6.02
N ASN A 226 9.02 14.64 6.25
CA ASN A 226 8.07 15.03 7.29
C ASN A 226 8.46 14.45 8.66
N LEU A 227 8.88 15.30 9.60
CA LEU A 227 9.26 14.90 10.95
C LEU A 227 8.08 14.34 11.78
N HIS A 228 6.85 14.74 11.47
CA HIS A 228 5.63 14.33 12.19
C HIS A 228 4.93 13.11 11.57
N PHE A 229 5.57 12.44 10.61
CA PHE A 229 4.99 11.32 9.86
C PHE A 229 4.45 10.18 10.75
N CYS A 230 5.13 9.92 11.87
CA CYS A 230 4.83 8.80 12.76
C CYS A 230 3.83 9.10 13.87
N GLU A 231 3.56 10.37 14.20
CA GLU A 231 2.81 10.76 15.41
C GLU A 231 1.41 10.14 15.50
N ASN A 232 0.74 9.99 14.35
CA ASN A 232 -0.60 9.42 14.26
C ASN A 232 -0.61 8.00 13.65
N CYS A 233 0.55 7.33 13.60
CA CYS A 233 0.67 6.02 12.97
C CYS A 233 0.10 4.91 13.86
N ASN A 234 -1.05 4.37 13.46
CA ASN A 234 -1.73 3.25 14.12
C ASN A 234 -1.61 1.92 13.36
N LYS A 235 -0.62 1.79 12.48
CA LYS A 235 -0.45 0.60 11.63
C LYS A 235 0.44 -0.47 12.27
N LEU A 236 0.09 -1.72 12.00
CA LEU A 236 0.87 -2.93 12.24
C LEU A 236 0.87 -3.71 10.93
N ARG A 237 1.93 -4.47 10.65
CA ARG A 237 2.03 -5.27 9.41
C ARG A 237 2.29 -6.73 9.75
N LEU A 238 1.58 -7.62 9.08
CA LEU A 238 1.82 -9.05 9.09
C LEU A 238 2.51 -9.41 7.79
N THR A 239 3.64 -10.09 7.84
CA THR A 239 4.33 -10.62 6.67
C THR A 239 3.77 -12.00 6.30
N CYS A 240 3.97 -12.42 5.05
CA CYS A 240 3.48 -13.73 4.58
C CYS A 240 4.08 -14.93 5.36
N ASP A 241 5.31 -14.81 5.87
CA ASP A 241 6.00 -15.76 6.74
C ASP A 241 5.66 -15.58 8.24
N GLY A 242 4.60 -14.82 8.53
CA GLY A 242 4.01 -14.70 9.85
C GLY A 242 4.85 -13.97 10.89
N LYS A 243 5.50 -12.89 10.46
CA LYS A 243 6.12 -11.90 11.36
C LYS A 243 5.22 -10.69 11.52
N LEU A 244 4.98 -10.28 12.75
CA LEU A 244 4.40 -8.97 13.06
C LEU A 244 5.49 -7.90 13.09
N ARG A 245 5.24 -6.81 12.37
CA ARG A 245 6.12 -5.67 12.23
C ARG A 245 5.41 -4.39 12.69
N PRO A 246 5.78 -3.82 13.86
CA PRO A 246 5.12 -2.63 14.40
C PRO A 246 5.42 -1.36 13.60
N CYS A 247 6.51 -1.35 12.82
CA CYS A 247 6.89 -0.26 11.95
C CYS A 247 7.45 -0.78 10.62
N LEU A 248 7.15 -0.08 9.51
CA LEU A 248 7.73 -0.42 8.20
C LEU A 248 9.23 -0.13 8.19
N GLY A 249 9.63 1.03 8.72
CA GLY A 249 11.03 1.48 8.77
C GLY A 249 11.73 1.16 10.07
N SER A 250 11.53 -0.05 10.59
CA SER A 250 12.30 -0.58 11.72
C SER A 250 12.78 -1.99 11.39
N TYR A 251 13.76 -2.50 12.12
CA TYR A 251 14.23 -3.88 11.99
C TYR A 251 13.40 -4.88 12.80
N LEU A 252 12.49 -4.38 13.66
CA LEU A 252 11.71 -5.21 14.56
C LEU A 252 10.74 -6.13 13.80
N GLU A 253 10.93 -7.44 13.98
CA GLU A 253 10.05 -8.50 13.51
C GLU A 253 9.79 -9.48 14.66
N PHE A 254 8.52 -9.85 14.87
CA PHE A 254 8.12 -10.77 15.93
C PHE A 254 7.36 -11.94 15.32
N ASP A 255 7.87 -13.15 15.52
CA ASP A 255 7.30 -14.37 14.93
C ASP A 255 6.03 -14.81 15.66
N ILE A 256 4.86 -14.47 15.08
CA ILE A 256 3.56 -14.89 15.60
C ILE A 256 3.17 -16.29 15.08
N MET A 257 3.72 -16.71 13.94
CA MET A 257 3.44 -18.03 13.37
C MET A 257 3.94 -19.16 14.27
N LYS A 258 5.10 -18.99 14.88
CA LYS A 258 5.68 -19.98 15.80
C LYS A 258 4.77 -20.31 16.98
N PRO A 259 4.33 -19.36 17.84
CA PRO A 259 3.40 -19.66 18.92
C PRO A 259 2.03 -20.12 18.40
N LEU A 260 1.54 -19.56 17.28
CA LEU A 260 0.28 -19.97 16.66
C LEU A 260 0.28 -21.47 16.33
N ARG A 261 1.34 -21.95 15.66
CA ARG A 261 1.49 -23.37 15.27
C ARG A 261 1.87 -24.29 16.43
N ALA A 262 2.43 -23.74 17.50
CA ALA A 262 2.64 -24.47 18.75
C ALA A 262 1.34 -24.70 19.55
N GLY A 263 0.19 -24.20 19.06
CA GLY A 263 -1.11 -24.39 19.70
C GLY A 263 -1.45 -23.33 20.74
N ALA A 264 -0.82 -22.15 20.69
CA ALA A 264 -1.16 -21.04 21.57
C ALA A 264 -2.66 -20.70 21.47
N SER A 265 -3.27 -20.43 22.62
CA SER A 265 -4.63 -19.92 22.76
C SER A 265 -4.77 -18.50 22.21
N ASP A 266 -6.01 -18.09 21.94
CA ASP A 266 -6.27 -16.72 21.45
C ASP A 266 -5.84 -15.65 22.46
N GLU A 267 -5.96 -15.92 23.77
CA GLU A 267 -5.50 -15.00 24.82
C GLU A 267 -3.97 -14.85 24.87
N GLU A 268 -3.21 -15.92 24.62
CA GLU A 268 -1.76 -15.84 24.51
C GLU A 268 -1.34 -15.03 23.27
N LEU A 269 -2.04 -15.21 22.16
CA LEU A 269 -1.81 -14.44 20.94
C LEU A 269 -2.21 -12.97 21.09
N LYS A 270 -3.27 -12.65 21.85
CA LYS A 270 -3.62 -11.26 22.21
C LYS A 270 -2.51 -10.58 22.98
N ARG A 271 -1.95 -11.25 23.99
CA ARG A 271 -0.80 -10.72 24.74
C ARG A 271 0.41 -10.51 23.84
N PHE A 272 0.66 -11.45 22.92
CA PHE A 272 1.71 -11.30 21.92
C PHE A 272 1.51 -10.03 21.08
N PHE A 273 0.28 -9.75 20.62
CA PHE A 273 -0.02 -8.51 19.90
C PHE A 273 0.27 -7.26 20.72
N LEU A 274 -0.18 -7.20 21.97
CA LEU A 274 0.04 -6.07 22.87
C LEU A 274 1.54 -5.84 23.10
N ASP A 275 2.29 -6.90 23.36
CA ASP A 275 3.74 -6.88 23.50
C ASP A 275 4.47 -6.34 22.25
N VAL A 276 3.95 -6.62 21.05
CA VAL A 276 4.50 -6.09 19.80
C VAL A 276 4.16 -4.60 19.64
N VAL A 277 2.94 -4.20 19.99
CA VAL A 277 2.49 -2.81 19.93
C VAL A 277 3.28 -1.94 20.92
N ASP A 278 3.55 -2.43 22.13
CA ASP A 278 4.34 -1.72 23.14
C ASP A 278 5.80 -1.49 22.70
N ARG A 279 6.32 -2.36 21.84
CA ARG A 279 7.66 -2.22 21.24
C ARG A 279 7.67 -1.38 19.97
N LYS A 280 6.55 -0.79 19.58
CA LYS A 280 6.49 0.09 18.42
C LYS A 280 7.39 1.32 18.64
N PRO A 281 8.37 1.56 17.77
CA PRO A 281 9.25 2.71 17.92
C PRO A 281 8.45 4.01 17.70
N ARG A 282 8.88 5.08 18.37
CA ARG A 282 8.24 6.41 18.25
C ARG A 282 8.34 6.98 16.83
N GLU A 283 9.41 6.66 16.13
CA GLU A 283 9.65 7.06 14.76
C GLU A 283 10.32 5.94 13.95
N HIS A 284 10.40 6.11 12.63
CA HIS A 284 11.08 5.15 11.76
C HIS A 284 12.57 5.48 11.64
N ASP A 285 13.38 4.48 11.33
CA ASP A 285 14.82 4.58 11.18
C ASP A 285 15.25 5.02 9.77
N PHE A 286 14.32 5.30 8.84
CA PHE A 286 14.65 5.59 7.43
C PHE A 286 15.73 6.67 7.22
N ARG A 287 15.83 7.65 8.12
CA ARG A 287 16.80 8.76 8.04
C ARG A 287 18.20 8.35 8.52
N ASN A 288 18.31 7.28 9.30
CA ASN A 288 19.53 6.87 9.99
C ASN A 288 20.24 5.72 9.25
N ASN A 289 20.42 5.85 7.93
CA ASN A 289 21.04 4.85 7.07
C ASN A 289 20.38 3.46 7.18
N TYR A 290 19.04 3.44 7.12
CA TYR A 290 18.28 2.20 7.17
C TYR A 290 18.60 1.30 5.98
N GLN A 291 19.05 0.08 6.26
CA GLN A 291 19.31 -0.94 5.26
C GLN A 291 18.29 -2.06 5.43
N PRO A 292 17.32 -2.19 4.51
CA PRO A 292 16.23 -3.13 4.72
C PRO A 292 16.75 -4.57 4.63
N ASN A 293 16.55 -5.36 5.70
CA ASN A 293 16.83 -6.80 5.68
C ASN A 293 15.92 -7.57 4.69
N ARG A 294 14.81 -6.95 4.25
CA ARG A 294 13.83 -7.53 3.31
C ARG A 294 13.36 -6.48 2.32
N LYS A 295 13.19 -6.85 1.05
CA LYS A 295 12.58 -5.97 0.04
C LYS A 295 11.12 -5.68 0.38
N MET A 296 10.59 -4.53 -0.02
CA MET A 296 9.18 -4.13 0.20
C MET A 296 8.15 -5.23 -0.16
N ILE A 297 8.38 -5.94 -1.27
CA ILE A 297 7.55 -7.05 -1.73
C ILE A 297 7.51 -8.26 -0.79
N ALA A 298 8.51 -8.44 0.07
CA ALA A 298 8.59 -9.53 1.04
C ALA A 298 8.01 -9.14 2.41
N ILE A 299 7.73 -7.85 2.61
CA ILE A 299 7.18 -7.33 3.86
C ILE A 299 5.64 -7.30 3.80
N GLY A 300 5.03 -7.64 2.67
CA GLY A 300 3.58 -7.70 2.54
C GLY A 300 3.02 -9.09 2.91
N GLY A 301 1.78 -9.11 3.40
CA GLY A 301 1.01 -10.28 3.78
C GLY A 301 -0.48 -9.96 3.71
#